data_AF-A0A7C4QW45-F1
#
_entry.id   AF-A0A7C4QW45-F1
#
_cell.length_a   1.000
_cell.length_b   1.000
_cell.length_c   1.000
_cell.angle_alpha   90.00
_cell.angle_beta   90.00
_cell.angle_gamma   90.00
#
_symmetry.space_group_name_H-M   'P 1'
#
loop_
_entity.id
_entity.type
_entity.pdbx_description
1 polymer ?
#
loop_
_entity_poly.entity_id
_entity_poly.type
_entity_poly.pdbx_seq_one_letter_code
_entity_poly.pdbx_strand_id
1 'polypeptide(L)'
;MKKLALWWSLGLAAAVLVAGCGGGKINTAKLEQGFAAAEAPVKTDVQKAVELIKAQDYAGAVAQLQKVAARAKLTPEQRQVIKETIELVQQKIAEGANKSVEKAAEKANKTLDDLKK
;
A
#
# COMPACT_ATOMS: atom_id res chain seq x y z
N MET A 1 35.43 -3.43 33.98
CA MET A 1 34.65 -2.66 34.99
C MET A 1 34.46 -1.24 34.49
N LYS A 2 33.27 -0.65 34.75
CA LYS A 2 32.83 0.75 34.46
C LYS A 2 32.12 0.88 33.09
N LYS A 3 30.84 0.50 32.96
CA LYS A 3 29.62 1.29 33.26
C LYS A 3 29.62 2.67 32.57
N LEU A 4 28.97 2.77 31.40
CA LEU A 4 28.33 3.99 30.92
C LEU A 4 27.04 3.60 30.18
N ALA A 5 26.08 3.11 30.96
CA ALA A 5 24.68 3.29 30.64
C ALA A 5 24.31 4.67 31.19
N LEU A 6 23.96 5.62 30.33
CA LEU A 6 23.06 6.72 30.67
C LEU A 6 22.79 7.62 29.46
N TRP A 7 21.50 7.93 29.33
CA TRP A 7 20.91 9.10 28.69
C TRP A 7 20.97 9.20 27.15
N TRP A 8 19.89 8.86 26.44
CA TRP A 8 18.71 9.70 26.14
C TRP A 8 19.05 11.01 25.42
N SER A 9 18.24 11.25 24.38
CA SER A 9 17.91 12.54 23.77
C SER A 9 18.72 12.94 22.53
N LEU A 10 18.00 12.83 21.41
CA LEU A 10 17.78 13.90 20.43
C LEU A 10 18.41 13.67 19.05
N GLY A 11 17.51 13.57 18.06
CA GLY A 11 17.77 13.92 16.68
C GLY A 11 18.15 12.75 15.81
N LEU A 12 17.26 12.34 14.90
CA LEU A 12 17.39 12.75 13.50
C LEU A 12 16.24 12.17 12.65
N ALA A 13 15.89 12.95 11.64
CA ALA A 13 15.17 12.59 10.43
C ALA A 13 13.64 12.64 10.48
N ALA A 14 13.14 13.86 10.27
CA ALA A 14 11.98 14.08 9.42
C ALA A 14 12.19 13.34 8.09
N ALA A 15 11.58 12.18 7.93
CA ALA A 15 11.38 11.59 6.62
C ALA A 15 10.14 12.24 6.00
N VAL A 16 10.37 13.34 5.28
CA VAL A 16 9.48 13.74 4.18
C VAL A 16 9.41 12.56 3.23
N LEU A 17 8.25 11.91 3.19
CA LEU A 17 7.89 11.07 2.05
C LEU A 17 6.63 11.67 1.47
N VAL A 18 6.84 12.59 0.52
CA VAL A 18 5.90 12.80 -0.58
C VAL A 18 5.66 11.43 -1.19
N ALA A 19 4.56 10.78 -0.80
CA ALA A 19 4.11 9.57 -1.47
C ALA A 19 3.58 10.00 -2.83
N GLY A 20 4.44 9.85 -3.83
CA GLY A 20 4.18 10.20 -5.22
C GLY A 20 2.88 9.58 -5.70
N CYS A 21 1.96 10.45 -6.10
CA CYS A 21 0.93 10.14 -7.08
C CYS A 21 1.67 9.95 -8.41
N GLY A 22 1.92 8.70 -8.80
CA GLY A 22 2.68 8.39 -9.99
C GLY A 22 2.76 6.91 -10.23
N GLY A 23 1.70 6.29 -10.77
CA GLY A 23 1.71 5.10 -11.63
C GLY A 23 2.53 3.85 -11.24
N GLY A 24 3.13 3.79 -10.05
CA GLY A 24 4.08 2.78 -9.62
C GLY A 24 3.46 1.68 -8.77
N LYS A 25 4.23 0.62 -8.52
CA LYS A 25 3.85 -0.50 -7.64
C LYS A 25 3.62 0.02 -6.22
N ILE A 26 2.65 -0.55 -5.51
CA ILE A 26 2.41 -0.24 -4.09
C ILE A 26 3.63 -0.69 -3.29
N ASN A 27 4.19 0.22 -2.49
CA ASN A 27 5.29 -0.10 -1.58
C ASN A 27 4.74 -0.78 -0.31
N THR A 28 5.07 -2.05 -0.11
CA THR A 28 4.61 -2.85 1.04
C THR A 28 5.51 -2.74 2.26
N ALA A 29 6.64 -2.01 2.20
CA ALA A 29 7.63 -1.98 3.27
C ALA A 29 7.06 -1.56 4.63
N LYS A 30 6.19 -0.53 4.67
CA LYS A 30 5.53 -0.10 5.90
C LYS A 30 4.63 -1.18 6.49
N LEU A 31 3.90 -1.90 5.64
CA LEU A 31 3.05 -3.02 6.05
C LEU A 31 3.91 -4.17 6.61
N GLU A 32 5.00 -4.53 5.93
CA GLU A 32 5.90 -5.60 6.39
C GLU A 32 6.58 -5.23 7.72
N GLN A 33 7.02 -3.98 7.88
CA GLN A 33 7.65 -3.50 9.11
C GLN A 33 6.68 -3.42 10.29
N GLY A 34 5.47 -2.88 10.08
CA GLY A 34 4.44 -2.75 11.15
C GLY A 34 3.99 -4.09 11.74
N PHE A 35 4.21 -5.19 11.02
CA PHE A 35 3.82 -6.54 11.41
C PHE A 35 5.00 -7.49 11.63
N ALA A 36 6.25 -7.01 11.60
CA ALA A 36 7.44 -7.84 11.75
C ALA A 36 7.46 -8.63 13.08
N ALA A 37 6.95 -8.00 14.15
CA ALA A 37 6.84 -8.53 15.51
C ALA A 37 5.44 -9.08 15.86
N ALA A 38 4.52 -9.16 14.89
CA ALA A 38 3.19 -9.71 15.13
C ALA A 38 3.24 -11.23 15.34
N GLU A 39 2.22 -11.79 16.02
CA GLU A 39 2.07 -13.23 16.19
C GLU A 39 2.03 -13.96 14.83
N ALA A 40 2.56 -15.18 14.76
CA ALA A 40 2.66 -15.99 13.54
C ALA A 40 1.40 -16.00 12.64
N PRO A 41 0.16 -16.19 13.15
CA PRO A 41 -1.02 -16.19 12.30
C PRO A 41 -1.31 -14.82 11.67
N VAL A 42 -1.03 -13.72 12.38
CA VAL A 42 -1.20 -12.36 11.86
C VAL A 42 -0.13 -12.06 10.81
N LYS A 43 1.12 -12.44 11.09
CA LYS A 43 2.24 -12.27 10.16
C LYS A 43 2.01 -13.03 8.85
N THR A 44 1.49 -14.25 8.91
CA THR A 44 1.15 -15.07 7.74
C THR A 44 0.05 -14.40 6.90
N ASP A 45 -1.02 -13.93 7.54
CA ASP A 45 -2.11 -13.25 6.85
C ASP A 45 -1.63 -11.94 6.16
N VAL A 46 -0.70 -11.21 6.78
CA VAL A 46 -0.11 -9.99 6.21
C VAL A 46 0.83 -10.32 5.05
N GLN A 47 1.67 -11.35 5.17
CA GLN A 47 2.52 -11.81 4.06
C GLN A 47 1.70 -12.20 2.84
N LYS A 48 0.57 -12.89 3.03
CA LYS A 48 -0.36 -13.19 1.94
C LYS A 48 -0.91 -11.92 1.27
N ALA A 49 -1.26 -10.89 2.05
CA ALA A 49 -1.69 -9.61 1.47
C ALA A 49 -0.56 -8.97 0.62
N VAL A 50 0.68 -9.03 1.10
CA VAL A 50 1.85 -8.54 0.37
C VAL A 50 2.07 -9.28 -0.94
N GLU A 51 1.92 -10.61 -0.94
CA GLU A 51 2.01 -11.44 -2.15
C GLU A 51 0.92 -11.08 -3.17
N LEU A 52 -0.32 -10.89 -2.73
CA LEU A 52 -1.45 -10.48 -3.58
C LEU A 52 -1.21 -9.09 -4.19
N ILE A 53 -0.70 -8.13 -3.41
CA ILE A 53 -0.29 -6.81 -3.91
C ILE A 53 0.79 -6.93 -4.99
N LYS A 54 1.81 -7.78 -4.75
CA LYS A 54 2.91 -8.01 -5.70
C LYS A 54 2.44 -8.70 -6.98
N ALA A 55 1.45 -9.59 -6.87
CA ALA A 55 0.77 -10.24 -7.98
C ALA A 55 -0.25 -9.34 -8.69
N GLN A 56 -0.45 -8.11 -8.21
CA GLN A 56 -1.45 -7.16 -8.70
C GLN A 56 -2.90 -7.64 -8.55
N ASP A 57 -3.14 -8.66 -7.73
CA ASP A 57 -4.48 -9.07 -7.29
C ASP A 57 -4.93 -8.12 -6.16
N TYR A 58 -5.31 -6.92 -6.57
CA TYR A 58 -5.69 -5.86 -5.65
C TYR A 58 -7.01 -6.16 -4.92
N ALA A 59 -7.95 -6.86 -5.55
CA ALA A 59 -9.20 -7.26 -4.90
C ALA A 59 -8.93 -8.30 -3.80
N GLY A 60 -8.12 -9.33 -4.10
CA GLY A 60 -7.67 -10.31 -3.13
C GLY A 60 -6.88 -9.65 -1.98
N ALA A 61 -6.01 -8.70 -2.31
CA ALA A 61 -5.25 -7.95 -1.31
C ALA A 61 -6.15 -7.18 -0.33
N VAL A 62 -7.18 -6.46 -0.81
CA VAL A 62 -8.12 -5.73 0.06
C VAL A 62 -8.86 -6.71 0.98
N ALA A 63 -9.38 -7.83 0.45
CA ALA A 63 -10.09 -8.82 1.26
C ALA A 63 -9.19 -9.41 2.36
N GLN A 64 -7.95 -9.73 2.02
CA GLN A 64 -6.97 -10.24 2.97
C GLN A 64 -6.59 -9.20 4.03
N LEU A 65 -6.41 -7.92 3.65
CA LEU A 65 -6.13 -6.82 4.58
C LEU A 65 -7.31 -6.56 5.53
N GLN A 66 -8.55 -6.62 5.05
CA GLN A 66 -9.75 -6.51 5.88
C GLN A 66 -9.85 -7.64 6.91
N LYS A 67 -9.48 -8.87 6.53
CA LYS A 67 -9.37 -10.00 7.46
C LYS A 67 -8.35 -9.72 8.57
N VAL A 68 -7.19 -9.14 8.24
CA VAL A 68 -6.21 -8.74 9.27
C VAL A 68 -6.80 -7.63 10.14
N ALA A 69 -7.46 -6.62 9.57
CA ALA A 69 -8.05 -5.50 10.31
C ALA A 69 -9.08 -5.94 11.36
N ALA A 70 -9.79 -7.04 11.12
CA ALA A 70 -10.77 -7.61 12.05
C ALA A 70 -10.13 -8.29 13.29
N ARG A 71 -8.81 -8.40 13.36
CA ARG A 71 -8.10 -8.97 14.52
C ARG A 71 -8.19 -8.00 15.70
N ALA A 72 -8.74 -8.46 16.84
CA ALA A 72 -8.94 -7.63 18.02
C ALA A 72 -7.65 -7.10 18.69
N LYS A 73 -6.51 -7.78 18.51
CA LYS A 73 -5.24 -7.47 19.20
C LYS A 73 -4.29 -6.54 18.45
N LEU A 74 -4.73 -5.91 17.36
CA LEU A 74 -3.86 -4.99 16.63
C LEU A 74 -3.52 -3.75 17.47
N THR A 75 -2.32 -3.21 17.30
CA THR A 75 -1.98 -1.89 17.85
C THR A 75 -2.63 -0.77 17.01
N PRO A 76 -2.77 0.46 17.54
CA PRO A 76 -3.23 1.61 16.75
C PRO A 76 -2.42 1.81 15.46
N GLU A 77 -1.10 1.65 15.55
CA GLU A 77 -0.18 1.81 14.42
C GLU A 77 -0.42 0.71 13.37
N GLN A 78 -0.61 -0.53 13.80
CA GLN A 78 -0.94 -1.65 12.91
C GLN A 78 -2.26 -1.43 12.16
N ARG A 79 -3.29 -0.93 12.85
CA ARG A 79 -4.58 -0.58 12.23
C ARG A 79 -4.42 0.53 11.20
N GLN A 80 -3.66 1.57 11.53
CA GLN A 80 -3.41 2.69 10.64
C GLN A 80 -2.69 2.23 9.37
N VAL A 81 -1.65 1.40 9.51
CA VAL A 81 -0.90 0.87 8.37
C VAL A 81 -1.78 -0.01 7.46
N ILE A 82 -2.68 -0.83 8.02
CA ILE A 82 -3.65 -1.58 7.21
C ILE A 82 -4.58 -0.64 6.45
N LYS A 83 -5.14 0.37 7.13
CA LYS A 83 -6.06 1.33 6.52
C LYS A 83 -5.40 2.07 5.36
N GLU A 84 -4.21 2.62 5.58
CA GLU A 84 -3.42 3.29 4.54
C GLU A 84 -3.13 2.36 3.37
N THR A 85 -2.80 1.10 3.64
CA THR A 85 -2.54 0.13 2.57
C THR A 85 -3.81 -0.17 1.76
N ILE A 86 -4.96 -0.33 2.43
CA ILE A 86 -6.25 -0.54 1.74
C ILE A 86 -6.58 0.65 0.84
N GLU A 87 -6.40 1.88 1.32
CA GLU A 87 -6.64 3.10 0.54
C GLU A 87 -5.73 3.15 -0.70
N LEU A 88 -4.44 2.85 -0.55
CA LEU A 88 -3.50 2.78 -1.68
C LEU A 88 -3.88 1.70 -2.70
N VAL A 89 -4.32 0.53 -2.23
CA VAL A 89 -4.76 -0.57 -3.10
C VAL A 89 -6.03 -0.20 -3.86
N GLN A 90 -7.01 0.42 -3.18
CA GLN A 90 -8.24 0.89 -3.82
C GLN A 90 -7.96 2.00 -4.84
N GLN A 91 -7.04 2.91 -4.54
CA GLN A 91 -6.59 3.93 -5.49
C GLN A 91 -6.01 3.28 -6.76
N LYS A 92 -5.20 2.20 -6.64
CA LYS A 92 -4.66 1.49 -7.81
C LYS A 92 -5.74 0.84 -8.67
N ILE A 93 -6.79 0.31 -8.05
CA ILE A 93 -7.95 -0.23 -8.78
C ILE A 93 -8.62 0.90 -9.59
N ALA A 94 -8.85 2.06 -8.96
CA ALA A 94 -9.45 3.22 -9.62
C ALA A 94 -8.56 3.80 -10.74
N GLU A 95 -7.24 3.90 -10.53
CA GLU A 95 -6.28 4.32 -11.57
C GLU A 95 -6.28 3.38 -12.78
N GLY A 96 -6.40 2.06 -12.54
CA GLY A 96 -6.50 1.07 -13.62
C GLY A 96 -7.78 1.23 -14.46
N ALA A 97 -8.90 1.52 -13.79
CA ALA A 97 -10.17 1.79 -14.46
C ALA A 97 -10.11 3.09 -15.30
N ASN A 98 -9.60 4.19 -14.73
CA ASN A 98 -9.52 5.48 -15.41
C ASN A 98 -8.60 5.43 -16.63
N LYS A 99 -7.43 4.79 -16.51
CA LYS A 99 -6.50 4.61 -17.65
C LYS A 99 -7.13 3.83 -18.82
N SER A 100 -8.06 2.92 -18.52
CA SER A 100 -8.75 2.14 -19.56
C SER A 100 -9.76 3.00 -20.32
N VAL A 101 -10.47 3.88 -19.61
CA VAL A 101 -11.39 4.86 -20.19
C VAL A 101 -10.65 5.93 -20.98
N GLU A 102 -9.57 6.50 -20.45
CA GLU A 102 -8.73 7.47 -21.17
C GLU A 102 -8.15 6.89 -22.46
N LYS A 103 -7.64 5.64 -22.43
CA LYS A 103 -7.14 4.97 -23.64
C LYS A 103 -8.24 4.72 -24.67
N ALA A 104 -9.45 4.37 -24.22
CA ALA A 104 -10.59 4.19 -25.12
C ALA A 104 -11.02 5.53 -25.75
N ALA A 105 -11.05 6.62 -24.96
CA ALA A 105 -11.37 7.95 -25.43
C ALA A 105 -10.31 8.52 -26.40
N GLU A 106 -9.02 8.32 -26.13
CA GLU A 106 -7.95 8.73 -27.05
C GLU A 106 -8.07 8.00 -28.40
N LYS A 107 -8.35 6.68 -28.36
CA LYS A 107 -8.53 5.89 -29.59
C LYS A 107 -9.76 6.32 -30.38
N ALA A 108 -10.85 6.65 -29.70
CA ALA A 108 -12.05 7.18 -30.34
C ALA A 108 -11.80 8.55 -30.99
N ASN A 109 -11.09 9.46 -30.32
CA ASN A 109 -10.74 10.78 -30.89
C ASN A 109 -9.83 10.65 -32.12
N LYS A 110 -8.78 9.82 -32.07
CA LYS A 110 -7.93 9.56 -33.26
C LYS A 110 -8.75 9.04 -34.44
N THR A 111 -9.67 8.10 -34.20
CA THR A 111 -10.54 7.55 -35.25
C THR A 111 -11.47 8.61 -35.85
N LEU A 112 -11.96 9.56 -35.04
CA LEU A 112 -12.78 10.68 -35.51
C LEU A 112 -11.99 11.73 -36.31
N ASP A 113 -10.73 11.97 -35.95
CA ASP A 113 -9.84 12.86 -36.71
C ASP A 113 -9.45 12.26 -38.08
N ASP A 114 -9.20 10.95 -38.15
CA ASP A 114 -8.88 10.25 -39.41
C ASP A 114 -10.07 10.22 -40.39
N LEU A 115 -11.32 10.25 -39.91
CA LEU A 115 -12.53 10.31 -40.76
C LEU A 115 -12.86 11.72 -41.30
N LYS A 116 -12.22 12.76 -40.76
CA LYS A 116 -12.44 14.16 -41.17
C LYS A 116 -11.36 14.69 -42.12
N LYS A 117 -10.34 13.89 -42.41
CA LYS A 117 -9.33 14.15 -43.45
C LYS A 117 -9.73 13.53 -44.78
#